data_AF-A0A496VS06-F1
#
_entry.id   AF-A0A496VS06-F1
#
_cell.length_a   1.000
_cell.length_b   1.000
_cell.length_c   1.000
_cell.angle_alpha   90.00
_cell.angle_beta   90.00
_cell.angle_gamma   90.00
#
_symmetry.space_group_name_H-M   'P 1'
#
loop_
_entity.id
_entity.type
_entity.pdbx_description
1 polymer ?
#
loop_
_entity_poly.entity_id
_entity_poly.type
_entity_poly.pdbx_seq_one_letter_code
_entity_poly.pdbx_strand_id
1 'polypeptide(L)'
;MFGPLAFLEGDIGKVLKVMPVVLIITLIISLFEAFFILPHHIAHSLAHSQKAKPNALRRGFENLIEWLRLQLLGRIVKGMVNWRYLFIGLIIAALVGSVGMLASGRIKFSAFPDIDGDILEARILLPQGTPLAQTEAKV
;
A
#
# COMPACT_ATOMS: atom_id res chain seq x y z
N MET A 1 -3.43 -9.67 7.22
CA MET A 1 -3.38 -8.29 7.75
C MET A 1 -4.63 -7.47 7.37
N PHE A 2 -5.78 -8.09 7.09
CA PHE A 2 -6.99 -7.38 6.62
C PHE A 2 -8.24 -7.58 7.50
N GLY A 3 -8.14 -8.42 8.54
CA GLY A 3 -9.24 -8.72 9.46
C GLY A 3 -9.82 -7.49 10.17
N PRO A 4 -9.02 -6.57 10.75
CA PRO A 4 -9.54 -5.44 11.50
C PRO A 4 -10.43 -4.48 10.68
N LEU A 5 -10.15 -4.33 9.38
CA LEU A 5 -10.94 -3.50 8.46
C LEU A 5 -12.34 -4.07 8.18
N ALA A 6 -12.52 -5.39 8.32
CA ALA A 6 -13.83 -6.02 8.12
C ALA A 6 -14.79 -5.78 9.31
N PHE A 7 -14.26 -5.37 10.47
CA PHE A 7 -15.01 -5.06 11.69
C PHE A 7 -15.25 -3.56 11.90
N LEU A 8 -14.90 -2.71 10.92
CA LEU A 8 -15.16 -1.28 11.02
C LEU A 8 -16.65 -1.00 10.78
N GLU A 9 -17.31 -0.36 11.75
CA GLU A 9 -18.74 0.00 11.67
C GLU A 9 -18.93 1.42 11.09
N GLY A 10 -20.12 1.71 10.56
CA GLY A 10 -20.47 2.99 9.92
C GLY A 10 -20.40 2.99 8.39
N ASP A 11 -20.82 4.09 7.74
CA ASP A 11 -20.86 4.19 6.27
C ASP A 11 -19.46 4.15 5.64
N ILE A 12 -18.46 4.66 6.37
CA ILE A 12 -17.03 4.55 6.04
C ILE A 12 -16.60 3.08 6.04
N GLY A 13 -17.03 2.30 7.04
CA GLY A 13 -16.73 0.87 7.15
C GLY A 13 -17.32 0.04 6.01
N LYS A 14 -18.51 0.39 5.51
CA LYS A 14 -19.15 -0.31 4.38
C LYS A 14 -18.33 -0.20 3.10
N VAL A 15 -17.80 0.98 2.78
CA VAL A 15 -16.92 1.17 1.60
C VAL A 15 -15.58 0.46 1.81
N LEU A 16 -14.99 0.61 3.00
CA LEU A 16 -13.69 0.03 3.32
C LEU A 16 -13.72 -1.51 3.41
N LYS A 17 -14.88 -2.13 3.62
CA LYS A 17 -15.04 -3.59 3.68
C LYS A 17 -14.93 -4.29 2.31
N VAL A 18 -15.11 -3.57 1.21
CA VAL A 18 -14.97 -4.15 -0.15
C VAL A 18 -13.51 -4.52 -0.46
N MET A 19 -12.56 -3.64 -0.12
CA MET A 19 -11.13 -3.87 -0.35
C MET A 19 -10.58 -5.18 0.25
N PRO A 20 -10.77 -5.48 1.55
CA PRO A 20 -10.23 -6.70 2.16
C PRO A 20 -10.88 -7.97 1.58
N VAL A 21 -12.16 -7.93 1.21
CA VAL A 21 -12.83 -9.09 0.60
C VAL A 21 -12.22 -9.40 -0.77
N VAL A 22 -12.04 -8.40 -1.63
CA VAL A 22 -11.40 -8.57 -2.95
C VAL A 22 -9.96 -9.08 -2.80
N LEU A 23 -9.20 -8.52 -1.85
CA LEU A 23 -7.83 -8.96 -1.59
C LEU A 23 -7.75 -10.41 -1.12
N ILE A 24 -8.65 -10.85 -0.24
CA ILE A 24 -8.67 -12.25 0.22
C ILE A 24 -8.99 -13.19 -0.95
N ILE A 25 -9.99 -12.87 -1.76
CA ILE A 25 -10.38 -13.69 -2.93
C ILE A 25 -9.22 -13.77 -3.93
N THR A 26 -8.61 -12.64 -4.28
CA THR A 26 -7.49 -12.59 -5.25
C THR A 26 -6.26 -13.34 -4.74
N LEU A 27 -5.94 -13.25 -3.44
CA LEU A 27 -4.84 -14.01 -2.84
C LEU A 27 -5.09 -15.52 -2.87
N ILE A 28 -6.32 -15.97 -2.57
CA ILE A 28 -6.67 -17.39 -2.63
C ILE A 28 -6.55 -17.92 -4.05
N ILE A 29 -7.08 -17.19 -5.04
CA ILE A 29 -6.97 -17.56 -6.45
C ILE A 29 -5.48 -17.58 -6.87
N SER A 30 -4.72 -16.52 -6.57
CA SER A 30 -3.29 -16.43 -6.90
C SER A 30 -2.48 -17.58 -6.30
N LEU A 31 -2.78 -17.96 -5.05
CA LEU A 31 -2.13 -19.10 -4.41
C LEU A 31 -2.46 -20.41 -5.13
N PHE A 32 -3.73 -20.61 -5.48
CA PHE A 32 -4.16 -21.78 -6.24
C PHE A 32 -3.47 -21.84 -7.61
N GLU A 33 -3.40 -20.74 -8.36
CA GLU A 33 -2.71 -20.68 -9.64
C GLU A 33 -1.20 -20.95 -9.49
N ALA A 34 -0.56 -20.40 -8.46
CA ALA A 34 0.86 -20.60 -8.19
C ALA A 34 1.20 -22.08 -7.91
N PHE A 35 0.29 -22.83 -7.26
CA PHE A 35 0.49 -24.26 -6.97
C PHE A 35 0.04 -25.20 -8.07
N PHE A 36 -0.96 -24.86 -8.88
CA PHE A 36 -1.54 -25.79 -9.87
C PHE A 36 -1.21 -25.44 -11.32
N ILE A 37 -1.30 -24.16 -11.69
CA ILE A 37 -1.13 -23.71 -13.08
C ILE A 37 0.35 -23.47 -13.39
N LEU A 38 1.05 -22.76 -12.49
CA LEU A 38 2.44 -22.37 -12.69
C LEU A 38 3.39 -23.58 -12.84
N PRO A 39 3.27 -24.70 -12.09
CA PRO A 39 4.14 -25.85 -12.29
C PRO A 39 4.01 -26.47 -13.67
N HIS A 40 2.79 -26.52 -14.23
CA HIS A 40 2.55 -27.07 -15.55
C HIS A 40 3.18 -26.19 -16.66
N HIS A 41 3.04 -24.87 -16.53
CA HIS A 41 3.64 -23.91 -17.48
C HIS A 41 5.18 -23.91 -17.41
N ILE A 42 5.74 -23.97 -16.20
CA ILE A 42 7.19 -24.00 -15.99
C ILE A 42 7.80 -25.34 -16.45
N ALA A 43 7.13 -26.47 -16.23
CA ALA A 43 7.62 -27.77 -16.70
C ALA A 43 7.84 -27.81 -18.21
N HIS A 44 6.90 -27.26 -18.99
CA HIS A 44 7.03 -27.19 -20.45
C HIS A 44 8.06 -26.15 -20.92
N SER A 45 8.13 -24.99 -20.27
CA SER A 45 9.07 -23.91 -20.61
C SER A 45 10.52 -24.26 -20.25
N LEU A 46 10.76 -24.92 -19.10
CA LEU A 46 12.09 -25.37 -18.69
C LEU A 46 12.68 -26.41 -19.65
N ALA A 47 11.86 -27.32 -20.18
CA ALA A 47 12.29 -28.31 -21.17
C ALA A 47 12.84 -27.67 -22.45
N HIS A 48 12.33 -26.49 -22.83
CA HIS A 48 12.83 -25.70 -23.95
C HIS A 48 14.03 -24.80 -23.57
N SER A 49 14.03 -24.27 -22.34
CA SER A 49 15.05 -23.33 -21.86
C SER A 49 16.40 -23.99 -21.57
N GLN A 50 16.43 -25.28 -21.19
CA GLN A 50 17.70 -26.03 -21.00
C GLN A 50 18.51 -26.20 -22.30
N LYS A 51 17.89 -26.05 -23.47
CA LYS A 51 18.58 -26.14 -24.77
C LYS A 51 19.15 -24.80 -25.25
N ALA A 52 18.79 -23.68 -24.61
CA ALA A 52 19.23 -22.34 -25.00
C ALA A 52 20.50 -21.91 -24.26
N LYS A 53 21.59 -21.64 -24.98
CA LYS A 53 22.82 -21.08 -24.40
C LYS A 53 22.54 -19.67 -23.83
N PRO A 54 22.97 -19.34 -22.60
CA PRO A 54 22.69 -18.05 -22.01
C PRO A 54 23.43 -16.93 -22.74
N ASN A 55 22.67 -15.90 -23.13
CA ASN A 55 23.18 -14.73 -23.85
C ASN A 55 24.19 -13.95 -22.97
N ALA A 56 25.13 -13.21 -23.56
CA ALA A 56 26.18 -12.50 -22.80
C ALA A 56 25.60 -11.47 -21.80
N LEU A 57 24.52 -10.79 -22.18
CA LEU A 57 23.76 -9.88 -21.30
C LEU A 57 23.14 -10.59 -20.09
N ARG A 58 22.59 -11.79 -20.28
CA ARG A 58 21.98 -12.58 -19.21
C ARG A 58 23.02 -12.99 -18.16
N ARG A 59 24.20 -13.43 -18.61
CA ARG A 59 25.34 -13.76 -17.72
C ARG A 59 25.86 -12.55 -16.96
N GLY A 60 25.96 -11.39 -17.62
CA GLY A 60 26.33 -10.14 -16.94
C GLY A 60 25.35 -9.76 -15.84
N PHE A 61 24.05 -9.90 -16.09
CA PHE A 61 23.00 -9.63 -15.10
C PHE A 61 22.98 -10.64 -13.94
N GLU A 62 23.15 -11.92 -14.22
CA GLU A 62 23.25 -12.98 -13.21
C GLU A 62 24.45 -12.71 -12.27
N ASN A 63 25.62 -12.38 -12.84
CA ASN A 63 26.82 -12.04 -12.06
C ASN A 63 26.63 -10.76 -11.23
N LEU A 64 25.93 -9.75 -11.76
CA LEU A 64 25.62 -8.53 -11.01
C LEU A 64 24.71 -8.83 -9.81
N ILE A 65 23.67 -9.64 -10.00
CA ILE A 65 22.78 -10.07 -8.92
C ILE A 65 23.54 -10.86 -7.86
N GLU A 66 24.41 -11.79 -8.28
CA GLU A 66 25.23 -12.55 -7.34
C GLU A 66 26.18 -11.65 -6.56
N TRP A 67 26.82 -10.68 -7.21
CA TRP A 67 27.68 -9.71 -6.54
C TRP A 67 26.90 -8.87 -5.52
N LEU A 68 25.72 -8.36 -5.89
CA LEU A 68 24.85 -7.62 -4.97
C LEU A 68 24.42 -8.50 -3.78
N ARG A 69 24.04 -9.74 -4.03
CA ARG A 69 23.60 -10.69 -3.00
C ARG A 69 24.74 -11.05 -2.04
N LEU A 70 25.91 -11.41 -2.57
CA LEU A 70 26.99 -11.98 -1.76
C LEU A 70 27.89 -10.91 -1.15
N GLN A 71 28.25 -9.88 -1.91
CA GLN A 71 29.20 -8.87 -1.47
C GLN A 71 28.48 -7.71 -0.78
N LEU A 72 27.48 -7.11 -1.42
CA LEU A 72 26.82 -5.93 -0.87
C LEU A 72 25.93 -6.30 0.33
N LEU A 73 24.90 -7.15 0.11
CA LEU A 73 23.99 -7.56 1.18
C LEU A 73 24.75 -8.30 2.30
N GLY A 74 25.69 -9.18 1.95
CA GLY A 74 26.51 -9.89 2.93
C GLY A 74 27.32 -8.95 3.84
N ARG A 75 27.92 -7.88 3.30
CA ARG A 75 28.65 -6.87 4.10
C ARG A 75 27.72 -6.04 4.96
N ILE A 76 26.59 -5.60 4.42
CA ILE A 76 25.61 -4.79 5.13
C ILE A 76 25.05 -5.57 6.33
N VAL A 77 24.62 -6.82 6.11
CA VAL A 77 24.07 -7.67 7.17
C VAL A 77 25.13 -7.96 8.24
N LYS A 78 26.37 -8.30 7.85
CA LYS A 78 27.46 -8.47 8.81
C LYS A 78 27.72 -7.20 9.63
N GLY A 79 27.69 -6.03 9.00
CA GLY A 79 27.81 -4.73 9.68
C GLY A 79 26.69 -4.50 10.69
N MET A 80 25.43 -4.74 10.29
CA MET A 80 24.25 -4.63 11.17
C MET A 80 24.31 -5.58 12.36
N VAL A 81 24.77 -6.83 12.15
CA VAL A 81 24.90 -7.83 13.23
C VAL A 81 26.04 -7.49 14.19
N ASN A 82 27.17 -6.99 13.68
CA ASN A 82 28.29 -6.59 14.55
C ASN A 82 27.92 -5.37 15.40
N TRP A 83 27.17 -4.43 14.83
CA TRP A 83 26.65 -3.24 15.50
C TRP A 83 25.19 -3.42 15.94
N ARG A 84 24.84 -4.61 16.47
CA ARG A 84 23.46 -4.99 16.81
C ARG A 84 22.72 -3.96 17.67
N TYR A 85 23.43 -3.36 18.64
CA TYR A 85 22.85 -2.40 19.57
C TYR A 85 22.52 -1.06 18.88
N LEU A 86 23.37 -0.61 17.95
CA LEU A 86 23.09 0.59 17.15
C LEU A 86 21.90 0.34 16.22
N PHE A 87 21.84 -0.83 15.58
CA PHE A 87 20.73 -1.19 14.69
C PHE A 87 19.38 -1.26 15.43
N ILE A 88 19.35 -1.92 16.58
CA ILE A 88 18.15 -1.96 17.45
C ILE A 88 17.79 -0.55 17.92
N GLY A 89 18.78 0.24 18.32
CA GLY A 89 18.58 1.64 18.70
C GLY A 89 17.97 2.48 17.57
N LEU A 90 18.42 2.28 16.32
CA LEU A 90 17.88 2.95 15.14
C LEU A 90 16.42 2.55 14.88
N ILE A 91 16.08 1.27 15.03
CA ILE A 91 14.70 0.79 14.88
C ILE A 91 13.79 1.43 15.95
N ILE A 92 14.24 1.46 17.20
CA ILE A 92 13.50 2.10 18.30
C ILE A 92 13.36 3.60 18.05
N ALA A 93 14.43 4.28 17.62
CA ALA A 93 14.40 5.70 17.29
C ALA A 93 13.43 6.00 16.14
N ALA A 94 13.39 5.15 15.11
CA ALA A 94 12.43 5.28 14.01
C ALA A 94 10.98 5.06 14.48
N LEU A 95 10.75 4.08 15.37
CA LEU A 95 9.43 3.83 15.96
C LEU A 95 8.97 5.01 16.81
N VAL A 96 9.81 5.50 17.72
CA VAL A 96 9.53 6.66 18.57
C VAL A 96 9.35 7.91 17.71
N GLY A 97 10.14 8.10 16.66
CA GLY A 97 10.01 9.19 15.71
C GLY A 97 8.67 9.16 14.96
N SER A 98 8.24 7.97 14.51
CA SER A 98 6.95 7.79 13.83
C SER A 98 5.77 8.12 14.76
N VAL A 99 5.76 7.56 15.97
CA VAL A 99 4.71 7.85 16.96
C VAL A 99 4.75 9.31 17.40
N GLY A 100 5.94 9.87 17.60
CA GLY A 100 6.15 11.26 17.98
C GLY A 100 5.68 12.24 16.91
N MET A 101 5.86 11.93 15.63
CA MET A 101 5.33 12.75 14.52
C MET A 101 3.80 12.84 14.57
N LEU A 102 3.11 11.71 14.80
CA LEU A 102 1.66 11.67 14.95
C LEU A 102 1.23 12.49 16.19
N ALA A 103 1.90 12.31 17.33
CA ALA A 103 1.60 13.03 18.57
C ALA A 103 1.90 14.53 18.51
N SER A 104 2.86 14.96 17.66
CA SER A 104 3.26 16.37 17.54
C SER A 104 2.20 17.28 16.89
N GLY A 105 1.09 16.73 16.39
CA GLY A 105 0.02 17.49 15.74
C GLY A 105 0.40 18.08 14.38
N ARG A 106 1.61 17.81 13.87
CA ARG A 106 2.04 18.23 12.52
C ARG A 106 1.32 17.48 11.40
N ILE A 107 0.81 16.29 11.70
CA ILE A 107 0.04 15.48 10.75
C ILE A 107 -1.45 15.79 10.96
N LYS A 108 -2.03 16.55 10.03
CA LYS A 108 -3.47 16.80 10.00
C LYS A 108 -4.17 15.57 9.45
N PHE A 109 -4.99 14.91 10.25
CA PHE A 109 -5.86 13.83 9.79
C PHE A 109 -7.02 14.44 9.00
N SER A 110 -7.10 14.15 7.70
CA SER A 110 -8.32 14.31 6.92
C SER A 110 -8.83 12.92 6.58
N ALA A 111 -9.99 12.54 7.12
CA ALA A 111 -10.55 11.20 6.92
C ALA A 111 -10.93 10.96 5.45
N PHE A 112 -11.32 12.02 4.74
CA PHE A 112 -11.51 12.03 3.30
C PHE A 112 -10.91 13.31 2.74
N PRO A 113 -10.22 13.27 1.59
CA PRO A 113 -9.96 14.47 0.82
C PRO A 113 -11.30 14.98 0.27
N ASP A 114 -11.47 16.30 0.21
CA ASP A 114 -12.62 16.87 -0.49
C ASP A 114 -12.54 16.40 -1.94
N ILE A 115 -13.57 15.66 -2.37
CA ILE A 115 -13.72 15.27 -3.77
C ILE A 115 -14.27 16.50 -4.46
N ASP A 116 -13.50 17.10 -5.36
CA ASP A 116 -13.98 18.19 -6.21
C ASP A 116 -15.21 17.69 -6.96
N GLY A 117 -16.38 18.20 -6.55
CA GLY A 117 -17.66 17.90 -7.16
C GLY A 117 -18.12 19.07 -8.01
N ASP A 118 -18.83 18.78 -9.10
CA ASP A 118 -19.38 19.82 -10.00
C ASP A 118 -20.60 20.56 -9.43
N ILE A 119 -20.94 20.34 -8.15
CA ILE A 119 -22.12 20.90 -7.49
C ILE A 119 -21.66 21.96 -6.48
N LEU A 120 -22.00 23.22 -6.77
CA LEU A 120 -21.80 24.35 -5.86
C LEU A 120 -23.10 24.58 -5.07
N GLU A 121 -23.05 24.34 -3.76
CA GLU A 121 -24.18 24.63 -2.85
C GLU A 121 -24.01 26.02 -2.23
N ALA A 122 -24.94 26.94 -2.52
CA ALA A 122 -25.03 28.23 -1.85
C ALA A 122 -26.23 28.25 -0.89
N ARG A 123 -25.98 28.49 0.40
CA ARG A 123 -27.05 28.61 1.42
C ARG A 123 -27.22 30.07 1.84
N ILE A 124 -28.42 30.60 1.60
CA ILE A 124 -28.79 31.96 2.03
C ILE A 124 -29.62 31.83 3.30
N LEU A 125 -29.14 32.40 4.41
CA LEU A 125 -29.84 32.46 5.68
C LEU A 125 -30.55 33.81 5.81
N LEU A 126 -31.89 33.80 5.81
CA LEU A 126 -32.74 34.99 5.96
C LEU A 126 -33.37 35.06 7.36
N PRO A 127 -33.65 36.27 7.87
CA PRO A 127 -34.33 36.44 9.16
C PRO A 127 -35.75 35.86 9.16
N GLN A 128 -36.20 35.42 10.33
CA GLN A 128 -37.53 34.82 10.54
C GLN A 128 -38.65 35.80 10.17
N GLY A 129 -39.62 35.34 9.38
CA GLY A 129 -40.76 36.15 8.90
C GLY A 129 -40.58 36.78 7.51
N THR A 130 -39.49 36.49 6.80
CA THR A 130 -39.28 36.98 5.44
C THR A 130 -40.30 36.32 4.48
N PRO A 131 -41.12 37.09 3.73
CA PRO A 131 -42.10 36.54 2.80
C PRO A 131 -41.44 35.74 1.68
N LEU A 132 -42.09 34.67 1.22
CA LEU A 132 -41.59 33.78 0.15
C LEU A 132 -41.12 34.56 -1.09
N ALA A 133 -41.86 35.61 -1.48
CA ALA A 133 -41.53 36.46 -2.62
C ALA A 133 -40.18 37.20 -2.49
N GLN A 134 -39.75 37.54 -1.26
CA GLN A 134 -38.44 38.17 -1.04
C GLN A 134 -37.29 37.16 -0.99
N THR A 135 -37.59 35.90 -0.70
CA THR A 135 -36.64 34.79 -0.79
C THR A 135 -36.38 34.44 -2.26
N GLU A 136 -37.42 34.35 -3.08
CA GLU A 136 -37.33 34.00 -4.51
C GLU A 136 -36.56 35.06 -5.33
N ALA A 137 -36.62 36.33 -4.93
CA ALA A 137 -35.87 37.41 -5.58
C ALA A 137 -34.35 37.40 -5.29
N LYS A 138 -33.88 36.56 -4.37
CA LYS A 138 -32.46 36.49 -3.93
C LYS A 138 -31.79 35.15 -4.22
N VAL A 139 -32.55 34.16 -4.71
CA VAL A 139 -32.05 32.87 -5.25
C VAL A 139 -31.87 33.02 -6.75
#